data_AF-F6G5C9-F1
#
_entry.id   AF-F6G5C9-F1
#
_cell.length_a   1.000
_cell.length_b   1.000
_cell.length_c   1.000
_cell.angle_alpha   90.00
_cell.angle_beta   90.00
_cell.angle_gamma   90.00
#
_symmetry.space_group_name_H-M   'P 1'
#
loop_
_entity.id
_entity.type
_entity.pdbx_description
1 polymer ?
#
loop_
_entity_poly.entity_id
_entity_poly.type
_entity_poly.pdbx_seq_one_letter_code
_entity_poly.pdbx_strand_id
1 'polypeptide(L)'
;MAGLTADTPHPTGITVHTQSRVLEIAFSDGQQFRLPFEYLRVLSPSAEVQGHGPGQEVLQTGKREVGIVGVEPVGNYAIRPLFSDGHDSGIYDWAYLYRLGVEQGALWQAYLDRLAAAGLDRDAPMAPGAGHACGHGH
;
A
#
# COMPACT_ATOMS: atom_id res chain seq x y z
N MET A 1 -15.25 -3.65 -2.59
CA MET A 1 -15.20 -2.55 -3.58
C MET A 1 -15.68 -1.28 -2.89
N ALA A 2 -14.80 -0.63 -2.12
CA ALA A 2 -15.16 0.53 -1.35
C ALA A 2 -15.19 1.78 -2.26
N GLY A 3 -16.41 2.19 -2.62
CA GLY A 3 -16.82 3.58 -2.81
C GLY A 3 -15.93 4.48 -3.67
N LEU A 4 -16.01 4.34 -4.99
CA LEU A 4 -15.93 5.52 -5.85
C LEU A 4 -17.21 6.34 -5.63
N THR A 5 -17.20 7.27 -4.68
CA THR A 5 -18.22 8.33 -4.69
C THR A 5 -17.89 9.28 -5.85
N ALA A 6 -18.91 9.76 -6.56
CA ALA A 6 -18.75 10.66 -7.70
C ALA A 6 -17.94 11.94 -7.37
N ASP A 7 -17.82 12.28 -6.08
CA ASP A 7 -17.05 13.41 -5.55
C ASP A 7 -15.56 13.12 -5.29
N THR A 8 -15.05 11.92 -5.58
CA THR A 8 -13.61 11.64 -5.39
C THR A 8 -12.79 12.50 -6.35
N PRO A 9 -11.88 13.37 -5.87
CA PRO A 9 -11.03 14.15 -6.76
C PRO A 9 -10.22 13.20 -7.65
N HIS A 10 -10.15 13.51 -8.93
CA HIS A 10 -9.29 12.76 -9.85
C HIS A 10 -7.85 13.27 -9.75
N PRO A 11 -6.84 12.40 -9.96
CA PRO A 11 -5.45 12.82 -9.97
C PRO A 11 -5.16 13.68 -11.21
N THR A 12 -4.39 14.73 -11.00
CA THR A 12 -3.90 15.66 -12.04
C THR A 12 -2.42 15.43 -12.35
N GLY A 13 -1.69 14.79 -11.45
CA GLY A 13 -0.29 14.43 -11.64
C GLY A 13 0.16 13.35 -10.66
N ILE A 14 1.05 12.47 -11.12
CA ILE A 14 1.68 11.42 -10.32
C ILE A 14 3.18 11.47 -10.60
N THR A 15 3.99 11.59 -9.55
CA THR A 15 5.45 11.60 -9.63
C THR A 15 6.03 10.54 -8.70
N VAL A 16 6.91 9.70 -9.22
CA VAL A 16 7.60 8.65 -8.43
C VAL A 16 9.01 9.14 -8.09
N HIS A 17 9.23 9.53 -6.85
CA HIS A 17 10.56 9.93 -6.37
C HIS A 17 11.32 8.71 -5.85
N THR A 18 12.01 8.01 -6.75
CA THR A 18 12.71 6.75 -6.44
C THR A 18 13.79 6.90 -5.37
N GLN A 19 14.58 7.97 -5.42
CA GLN A 19 15.67 8.22 -4.45
C GLN A 19 15.16 8.47 -3.03
N SER A 20 14.09 9.26 -2.88
CA SER A 20 13.47 9.55 -1.58
C SER A 20 12.41 8.52 -1.15
N ARG A 21 12.11 7.54 -2.01
CA ARG A 21 11.10 6.48 -1.81
C ARG A 21 9.71 7.04 -1.49
N VAL A 22 9.27 8.02 -2.27
CA VAL A 22 7.98 8.69 -2.11
C VAL A 22 7.21 8.73 -3.43
N LEU A 23 5.93 8.38 -3.37
CA LEU A 23 4.96 8.65 -4.42
C LEU A 23 4.30 9.99 -4.11
N GLU A 24 4.44 10.95 -5.02
CA GLU A 24 3.72 12.22 -4.95
C GLU A 24 2.52 12.16 -5.88
N ILE A 25 1.35 12.54 -5.38
CA ILE A 25 0.09 12.56 -6.15
C ILE A 25 -0.62 13.90 -5.91
N ALA A 26 -0.97 14.56 -6.99
CA ALA A 26 -1.74 15.79 -7.01
C ALA A 26 -3.17 15.50 -7.47
N PHE A 27 -4.15 16.14 -6.83
CA PHE A 27 -5.57 15.97 -7.09
C PHE A 27 -6.20 17.27 -7.62
N SER A 28 -7.35 17.13 -8.29
CA SER A 28 -8.07 18.23 -8.94
C SER A 28 -8.68 19.27 -8.01
N ASP A 29 -8.81 18.94 -6.73
CA ASP A 29 -9.21 19.87 -5.66
C ASP A 29 -8.04 20.73 -5.15
N GLY A 30 -6.84 20.53 -5.70
CA GLY A 30 -5.62 21.24 -5.32
C GLY A 30 -4.82 20.57 -4.20
N GLN A 31 -5.31 19.46 -3.63
CA GLN A 31 -4.54 18.72 -2.63
C GLN A 31 -3.39 17.93 -3.26
N GLN A 32 -2.30 17.83 -2.51
CA GLN A 32 -1.11 17.11 -2.91
C GLN A 32 -0.63 16.28 -1.73
N PHE A 33 -0.35 15.01 -1.98
CA PHE A 33 0.08 14.07 -0.95
C PHE A 33 1.42 13.43 -1.31
N ARG A 34 2.25 13.24 -0.29
CA ARG A 34 3.53 12.53 -0.37
C ARG A 34 3.41 11.24 0.43
N LEU A 35 3.28 10.13 -0.29
CA LEU A 35 3.04 8.81 0.25
C LEU A 35 4.34 7.99 0.19
N PRO A 36 5.00 7.69 1.33
CA PRO A 36 6.20 6.85 1.35
C PRO A 36 5.92 5.47 0.77
N PHE A 37 6.90 4.86 0.10
CA PHE A 37 6.74 3.53 -0.48
C PHE A 37 6.47 2.45 0.57
N GLU A 38 7.14 2.53 1.72
CA GLU A 38 6.85 1.66 2.87
C GLU A 38 5.38 1.78 3.28
N TYR A 39 4.88 3.00 3.41
CA TYR A 39 3.51 3.27 3.82
C TYR A 39 2.49 2.66 2.86
N LEU A 40 2.70 2.84 1.55
CA LEU A 40 1.89 2.17 0.53
C LEU A 40 1.97 0.64 0.69
N ARG A 41 3.18 0.09 0.82
CA ARG A 41 3.41 -1.35 0.85
C ARG A 41 2.79 -2.03 2.08
N VAL A 42 2.88 -1.43 3.26
CA VAL A 42 2.34 -2.01 4.50
C VAL A 42 0.82 -1.89 4.59
N LEU A 43 0.25 -0.90 3.90
CA LEU A 43 -1.21 -0.71 3.77
C LEU A 43 -1.75 -1.22 2.44
N SER A 44 -1.03 -2.08 1.72
CA SER A 44 -1.47 -2.52 0.39
C SER A 44 -2.89 -3.12 0.43
N PRO A 45 -3.78 -2.77 -0.54
CA PRO A 45 -5.15 -3.28 -0.57
C PRO A 45 -5.27 -4.72 -1.09
N SER A 46 -4.15 -5.38 -1.41
CA SER A 46 -4.11 -6.78 -1.87
C SER A 46 -4.71 -7.74 -0.84
N ALA A 47 -5.30 -8.84 -1.32
CA ALA A 47 -5.78 -9.94 -0.48
C ALA A 47 -4.68 -10.56 0.40
N GLU A 48 -3.42 -10.54 -0.06
CA GLU A 48 -2.26 -11.00 0.70
C GLU A 48 -2.00 -10.17 1.97
N VAL A 49 -2.43 -8.90 1.99
CA VAL A 49 -2.26 -8.00 3.12
C VAL A 49 -3.55 -7.89 3.93
N GLN A 50 -4.71 -7.81 3.27
CA GLN A 50 -6.01 -7.73 3.96
C GLN A 50 -6.50 -9.08 4.53
N GLY A 51 -5.95 -10.20 4.04
CA GLY A 51 -6.46 -11.54 4.35
C GLY A 51 -7.82 -11.83 3.71
N HIS A 52 -8.41 -12.98 4.03
CA HIS A 52 -9.72 -13.40 3.49
C HIS A 52 -10.90 -12.93 4.35
N GLY A 53 -10.69 -12.03 5.32
CA GLY A 53 -11.74 -11.46 6.16
C GLY A 53 -11.21 -10.58 7.30
N PRO A 54 -12.09 -9.85 8.00
CA PRO A 54 -11.71 -9.02 9.15
C PRO A 54 -10.93 -9.82 10.19
N GLY A 55 -9.74 -9.33 10.57
CA GLY A 55 -8.84 -9.99 11.52
C GLY A 55 -7.88 -11.03 10.93
N GLN A 56 -7.92 -11.26 9.61
CA GLN A 56 -6.93 -12.06 8.90
C GLN A 56 -5.86 -11.20 8.20
N GLU A 57 -5.84 -9.90 8.50
CA GLU A 57 -4.85 -8.97 7.97
C GLU A 57 -3.44 -9.43 8.39
N VAL A 58 -2.56 -9.56 7.42
CA VAL A 58 -1.17 -9.96 7.67
C VAL A 58 -0.37 -8.70 7.97
N LEU A 59 0.10 -8.56 9.21
CA LEU A 59 0.98 -7.46 9.61
C LEU A 59 2.29 -7.53 8.82
N GLN A 60 2.51 -6.54 7.96
CA GLN A 60 3.70 -6.46 7.12
C GLN A 60 4.86 -5.85 7.91
N THR A 61 6.04 -6.47 7.90
CA THR A 61 7.26 -5.95 8.55
C THR A 61 8.46 -6.02 7.59
N GLY A 62 9.54 -5.29 7.91
CA GLY A 62 10.76 -5.28 7.11
C GLY A 62 10.61 -4.62 5.74
N LYS A 63 9.62 -3.73 5.58
CA LYS A 63 9.30 -3.06 4.31
C LYS A 63 9.82 -1.63 4.21
N ARG A 64 10.60 -1.17 5.20
CA ARG A 64 11.13 0.20 5.27
C ARG A 64 11.93 0.63 4.05
N GLU A 65 12.66 -0.31 3.46
CA GLU A 65 13.51 -0.05 2.30
C GLU A 65 12.86 -0.36 0.95
N VAL A 66 11.58 -0.73 0.92
CA VAL A 66 10.91 -1.13 -0.31
C VAL A 66 10.94 0.00 -1.35
N GLY A 67 11.29 -0.36 -2.59
CA GLY A 67 11.25 0.49 -3.76
C GLY A 67 9.97 0.30 -4.56
N ILE A 68 9.64 1.26 -5.42
CA ILE A 68 8.72 1.07 -6.55
C ILE A 68 9.59 1.05 -7.81
N VAL A 69 9.55 -0.06 -8.55
CA VAL A 69 10.32 -0.26 -9.78
C VAL A 69 9.53 0.13 -11.04
N GLY A 70 8.21 0.22 -10.91
CA GLY A 70 7.31 0.66 -11.98
C GLY A 70 5.93 0.99 -11.45
N VAL A 71 5.16 1.75 -12.21
CA VAL A 71 3.76 2.06 -11.92
C VAL A 71 2.97 1.85 -13.20
N GLU A 72 1.96 1.00 -13.13
CA GLU A 72 1.11 0.70 -14.27
C GLU A 72 -0.28 1.30 -14.08
N PRO A 73 -0.85 1.97 -15.09
CA PRO A 73 -2.23 2.43 -15.02
C PRO A 73 -3.20 1.24 -15.09
N VAL A 74 -4.24 1.28 -14.26
CA VAL A 74 -5.35 0.32 -14.30
C VAL A 74 -6.61 1.06 -14.73
N GLY A 75 -6.90 1.00 -16.02
CA GLY A 75 -7.95 1.81 -16.63
C GLY A 75 -7.75 3.30 -16.35
N ASN A 76 -8.84 4.01 -16.01
CA ASN A 76 -8.82 5.44 -15.68
C ASN A 76 -9.10 5.72 -14.19
N TYR A 77 -9.02 4.71 -13.32
CA TYR A 77 -9.50 4.81 -11.93
C TYR A 77 -8.47 4.41 -10.87
N ALA A 78 -7.33 3.84 -11.26
CA ALA A 78 -6.34 3.30 -10.33
C ALA A 78 -4.94 3.22 -10.95
N ILE A 79 -3.95 3.02 -10.08
CA ILE A 79 -2.61 2.54 -10.44
C ILE A 79 -2.30 1.20 -9.76
N ARG A 80 -1.36 0.47 -10.37
CA ARG A 80 -0.71 -0.71 -9.81
C ARG A 80 0.78 -0.45 -9.67
N PRO A 81 1.26 -0.13 -8.45
CA PRO A 81 2.69 -0.04 -8.17
C PRO A 81 3.33 -1.43 -8.18
N LEU A 82 4.45 -1.55 -8.89
CA LEU A 82 5.32 -2.72 -8.89
C LEU A 82 6.40 -2.49 -7.84
N PHE A 83 6.37 -3.21 -6.73
CA PHE A 83 7.33 -3.05 -5.64
C PHE A 83 8.57 -3.92 -5.83
N SER A 84 9.71 -3.43 -5.33
CA SER A 84 11.01 -4.12 -5.46
C SER A 84 11.11 -5.42 -4.66
N ASP A 85 10.18 -5.69 -3.74
CA ASP A 85 10.11 -6.93 -2.96
C ASP A 85 9.29 -8.03 -3.68
N GLY A 86 8.92 -7.79 -4.94
CA GLY A 86 8.14 -8.72 -5.77
C GLY A 86 6.62 -8.55 -5.65
N HIS A 87 6.14 -7.61 -4.82
CA HIS A 87 4.71 -7.34 -4.70
C HIS A 87 4.21 -6.50 -5.89
N ASP A 88 3.25 -7.01 -6.64
CA ASP A 88 2.63 -6.30 -7.78
C ASP A 88 1.10 -6.45 -7.85
N SER A 89 0.48 -7.14 -6.88
CA SER A 89 -0.95 -7.46 -6.88
C SER A 89 -1.85 -6.30 -6.40
N GLY A 90 -1.25 -5.25 -5.83
CA GLY A 90 -1.99 -4.15 -5.18
C GLY A 90 -2.53 -3.13 -6.18
N ILE A 91 -3.86 -3.01 -6.27
CA ILE A 91 -4.53 -1.99 -7.07
C ILE A 91 -4.94 -0.83 -6.16
N TYR A 92 -4.37 0.34 -6.39
CA TYR A 92 -4.60 1.56 -5.63
C TYR A 92 -5.50 2.47 -6.45
N ASP A 93 -6.80 2.44 -6.17
CA ASP A 93 -7.75 3.37 -6.76
C ASP A 93 -7.58 4.81 -6.23
N TRP A 94 -8.11 5.77 -6.97
CA TRP A 94 -7.98 7.20 -6.63
C TRP A 94 -8.57 7.55 -5.27
N ALA A 95 -9.70 6.92 -4.90
CA ALA A 95 -10.34 7.15 -3.61
C ALA A 95 -9.45 6.65 -2.47
N TYR A 96 -8.82 5.49 -2.66
CA TYR A 96 -7.90 4.92 -1.70
C TYR A 96 -6.63 5.74 -1.56
N LEU A 97 -6.01 6.19 -2.65
CA LEU A 97 -4.82 7.06 -2.59
C LEU A 97 -5.13 8.40 -1.92
N TYR A 98 -6.29 8.97 -2.21
CA TYR A 98 -6.75 10.20 -1.57
C TYR A 98 -6.95 10.00 -0.05
N ARG A 99 -7.62 8.91 0.35
CA ARG A 99 -7.78 8.52 1.76
C ARG A 99 -6.44 8.32 2.45
N LEU A 100 -5.50 7.63 1.80
CA LEU A 100 -4.15 7.41 2.32
C LEU A 100 -3.41 8.73 2.59
N GLY A 101 -3.67 9.77 1.78
CA GLY A 101 -3.16 11.13 1.97
C GLY A 101 -3.83 11.87 3.14
N VAL A 102 -5.17 11.90 3.17
CA VAL A 102 -5.94 12.61 4.20
C VAL A 102 -5.77 11.98 5.59
N GLU A 103 -5.79 10.64 5.67
CA GLU A 103 -5.72 9.89 6.92
C GLU A 103 -4.29 9.43 7.26
N GLN A 104 -3.27 9.97 6.60
CA GLN A 104 -1.89 9.46 6.68
C GLN A 104 -1.39 9.26 8.11
N GLY A 105 -1.55 10.27 8.97
CA GLY A 105 -1.11 10.20 10.36
C GLY A 105 -1.84 9.14 11.18
N ALA A 106 -3.16 9.02 11.00
CA ALA A 106 -3.98 8.08 11.76
C ALA A 106 -3.70 6.63 11.34
N LEU A 107 -3.65 6.37 10.03
CA LEU A 107 -3.37 5.04 9.48
C LEU A 107 -1.93 4.60 9.79
N TRP A 108 -0.97 5.53 9.74
CA TRP A 108 0.40 5.24 10.13
C TRP A 108 0.52 4.91 11.61
N GLN A 109 -0.11 5.69 12.50
CA GLN A 109 -0.10 5.39 13.93
C GLN A 109 -0.75 4.03 14.22
N ALA A 110 -1.88 3.71 13.57
CA ALA A 110 -2.53 2.42 13.73
C ALA A 110 -1.62 1.24 13.32
N TYR A 111 -0.82 1.41 12.27
CA TYR A 111 0.20 0.43 11.89
C TYR A 111 1.30 0.28 12.96
N LEU A 112 1.82 1.38 13.49
CA LEU A 112 2.81 1.36 14.58
C LEU A 112 2.26 0.72 15.86
N ASP A 113 1.01 0.97 16.20
CA ASP A 113 0.35 0.38 17.36
C ASP A 113 0.19 -1.14 17.19
N ARG A 114 -0.13 -1.62 15.98
CA ARG A 114 -0.16 -3.05 15.65
C ARG A 114 1.22 -3.71 15.79
N LEU A 115 2.29 -3.05 15.33
CA LEU A 115 3.67 -3.50 15.54
C LEU A 115 4.01 -3.62 17.03
N ALA A 116 3.72 -2.56 17.79
CA ALA A 116 3.99 -2.53 19.23
C ALA A 116 3.21 -3.61 19.99
N ALA A 117 1.93 -3.83 19.65
CA ALA A 117 1.11 -4.89 20.23
C ALA A 117 1.63 -6.31 19.91
N ALA A 118 2.28 -6.48 18.76
CA ALA A 118 2.94 -7.73 18.37
C ALA A 118 4.37 -7.87 18.94
N GLY A 119 4.89 -6.85 19.62
CA GLY A 119 6.29 -6.82 20.09
C GLY A 119 7.31 -6.76 18.95
N LEU A 120 6.90 -6.26 17.78
CA LEU A 120 7.73 -6.14 16.58
C LEU A 120 8.08 -4.68 16.30
N ASP A 121 9.14 -4.45 15.55
CA ASP A 121 9.50 -3.15 15.01
C ASP A 121 9.37 -3.13 13.47
N ARG A 122 9.56 -1.96 12.86
CA ARG A 122 9.40 -1.77 11.40
C ARG A 122 10.42 -2.54 10.56
N ASP A 123 11.60 -2.75 11.11
CA ASP A 123 12.74 -3.41 10.48
C ASP A 123 12.77 -4.92 10.81
N ALA A 124 11.88 -5.39 11.71
CA ALA A 124 11.74 -6.80 12.04
C ALA A 124 11.53 -7.62 10.75
N PRO A 125 12.29 -8.71 10.55
CA PRO A 125 12.16 -9.52 9.35
C PRO A 125 10.73 -10.06 9.27
N MET A 126 10.15 -10.01 8.07
CA MET A 126 8.87 -10.67 7.84
C MET A 126 9.05 -12.14 8.20
N ALA A 127 8.26 -12.64 9.15
CA ALA A 127 8.21 -14.07 9.39
C ALA A 127 7.89 -14.73 8.03
N PRO A 128 8.62 -15.78 7.61
CA PRO A 128 8.27 -16.46 6.37
C PRO A 128 6.79 -16.80 6.49
N GLY A 129 5.98 -16.20 5.63
CA GLY A 129 4.57 -16.46 5.64
C GLY A 129 4.39 -17.96 5.62
N ALA A 130 3.32 -18.44 6.25
CA ALA A 130 2.69 -19.66 5.80
C ALA A 130 2.32 -19.44 4.33
N GLY A 131 3.32 -19.52 3.45
CA GLY A 131 3.16 -19.60 2.03
C GLY A 131 2.21 -20.76 1.83
N HIS A 132 1.33 -20.62 0.86
CA HIS A 132 0.69 -21.77 0.26
C HIS A 132 1.78 -22.77 -0.17
N ALA A 133 2.22 -23.61 0.76
CA ALA A 133 2.88 -24.86 0.51
C ALA A 133 1.75 -25.86 0.23
N CYS A 134 1.12 -25.70 -0.93
CA CYS A 134 0.50 -26.80 -1.64
C CYS A 134 1.26 -26.93 -2.95
N GLY A 135 2.49 -27.45 -2.84
CA GLY A 135 3.22 -27.96 -3.98
C GLY A 135 2.62 -29.31 -4.44
N HIS A 136 2.51 -29.42 -5.77
CA HIS A 136 2.68 -30.60 -6.62
C HIS A 136 1.97 -31.93 -6.30
N GLY A 137 1.29 -32.47 -7.33
CA GLY A 137 0.99 -33.89 -7.41
C GLY A 137 0.33 -34.33 -8.72
N HIS A 138 1.16 -34.53 -9.76
CA HIS A 138 0.98 -35.33 -10.99
C HIS A 138 -0.02 -34.90 -12.06
#